data_AF-A0A9C9JRR6-F1
#
_entry.id   AF-A0A9C9JRR6-F1
#
_cell.length_a   1.000
_cell.length_b   1.000
_cell.length_c   1.000
_cell.angle_alpha   90.00
_cell.angle_beta   90.00
_cell.angle_gamma   90.00
#
_symmetry.space_group_name_H-M   'P 1'
#
loop_
_entity.id
_entity.type
_entity.pdbx_description
1 polymer ?
#
loop_
_entity_poly.entity_id
_entity_poly.type
_entity_poly.pdbx_seq_one_letter_code
_entity_poly.pdbx_strand_id
1 'polypeptide(L)'
;AYIAGHGNISFDEDEIIKLRSYLIHGGFLIADDDYGMNLSFRREMKKVFPELNFVELPFSHLIYHIHYHFDQGLPKIHEHDGGPPKGYGLIYEGRLVCFYSFNTDLSDGCENQEIHNDPPEKHEQALRMMVNIVLYALIN
;
A
#
# COMPACT_ATOMS: atom_id res chain seq x y z
N ALA A 1 -2.63 -3.01 10.00
CA ALA A 1 -2.63 -1.54 10.20
C ALA A 1 -2.76 -0.86 8.83
N TYR A 2 -3.24 0.38 8.81
CA TYR A 2 -3.44 1.16 7.60
C TYR A 2 -2.83 2.56 7.77
N ILE A 3 -2.19 3.08 6.73
CA ILE A 3 -1.72 4.47 6.66
C ILE A 3 -1.98 5.01 5.25
N ALA A 4 -2.54 6.21 5.17
CA ALA A 4 -2.54 7.04 3.97
C ALA A 4 -2.06 8.43 4.36
N GLY A 5 -1.59 9.20 3.41
CA GLY A 5 -1.13 10.55 3.70
C GLY A 5 -0.93 11.41 2.48
N HIS A 6 -1.33 12.66 2.64
CA HIS A 6 -0.94 13.79 1.83
C HIS A 6 0.33 14.43 2.40
N GLY A 7 1.43 14.45 1.64
CA GLY A 7 2.67 15.12 2.02
C GLY A 7 3.54 14.37 3.04
N ASN A 8 4.26 15.11 3.89
CA ASN A 8 5.33 14.51 4.71
C ASN A 8 4.82 13.85 5.99
N ILE A 9 5.17 12.58 6.18
CA ILE A 9 5.00 11.86 7.44
C ILE A 9 6.30 11.78 8.24
N SER A 10 6.20 11.57 9.55
CA SER A 10 7.33 11.30 10.44
C SER A 10 6.88 10.45 11.62
N PHE A 11 7.70 9.48 12.02
CA PHE A 11 7.48 8.70 13.23
C PHE A 11 8.44 9.13 14.34
N ASP A 12 7.95 9.12 15.58
CA ASP A 12 8.82 9.21 16.75
C ASP A 12 9.51 7.87 17.07
N GLU A 13 10.44 7.86 18.01
CA GLU A 13 11.22 6.66 18.36
C GLU A 13 10.34 5.52 18.88
N ASP A 14 9.31 5.83 19.67
CA ASP A 14 8.39 4.85 20.23
C ASP A 14 7.52 4.23 19.13
N GLU A 15 7.03 5.04 18.19
CA GLU A 15 6.27 4.61 17.02
C GLU A 15 7.10 3.71 16.11
N ILE A 16 8.38 4.04 15.88
CA ILE A 16 9.31 3.21 15.10
C ILE A 16 9.46 1.83 15.74
N ILE A 17 9.71 1.78 17.05
CA ILE A 17 9.88 0.52 17.79
C ILE A 17 8.59 -0.30 17.78
N LYS A 18 7.45 0.34 18.04
CA LYS A 18 6.13 -0.33 18.05
C LYS A 18 5.76 -0.85 16.66
N LEU A 19 5.98 -0.07 15.61
CA LEU A 19 5.69 -0.47 14.23
C LEU A 19 6.57 -1.65 13.81
N ARG A 20 7.88 -1.60 14.09
CA ARG A 20 8.77 -2.74 13.82
C ARG A 20 8.28 -3.98 14.56
N SER A 21 8.03 -3.86 15.86
CA SER A 21 7.55 -4.97 16.69
C SER A 21 6.23 -5.56 16.16
N TYR A 22 5.25 -4.71 15.83
CA TYR A 22 3.99 -5.15 15.22
C TYR A 22 4.25 -5.95 13.95
N LEU A 23 5.07 -5.40 13.04
CA LEU A 23 5.32 -6.01 11.74
C LEU A 23 6.09 -7.32 11.83
N ILE A 24 7.10 -7.46 12.70
CA ILE A 24 7.84 -8.73 12.82
C ILE A 24 7.02 -9.83 13.52
N HIS A 25 6.03 -9.47 14.36
CA HIS A 25 5.18 -10.44 15.07
C HIS A 25 3.86 -10.77 14.34
N GLY A 26 3.86 -10.70 13.00
CA GLY A 26 2.71 -11.09 12.18
C GLY A 26 1.77 -9.95 11.81
N GLY A 27 2.07 -8.71 12.21
CA GLY A 27 1.39 -7.54 11.68
C GLY A 27 1.63 -7.35 10.18
N PHE A 28 0.71 -6.60 9.57
CA PHE A 28 0.78 -6.20 8.17
C PHE A 28 0.41 -4.73 8.04
N LEU A 29 1.20 -3.96 7.29
CA LEU A 29 0.93 -2.55 7.00
C LEU A 29 0.46 -2.40 5.55
N ILE A 30 -0.72 -1.82 5.39
CA ILE A 30 -1.20 -1.28 4.11
C ILE A 30 -0.85 0.20 4.13
N ALA A 31 -0.04 0.63 3.17
CA ALA A 31 0.31 2.04 2.99
C ALA A 31 -0.18 2.51 1.62
N ASP A 32 -0.81 3.67 1.55
CA ASP A 32 -1.29 4.26 0.31
C ASP A 32 -0.78 5.69 0.14
N ASP A 33 -0.19 5.99 -1.02
CA ASP A 33 0.26 7.33 -1.38
C ASP A 33 -0.88 8.12 -2.01
N ASP A 34 -1.50 8.92 -1.15
CA ASP A 34 -2.55 9.88 -1.45
C ASP A 34 -1.90 11.26 -1.69
N TYR A 35 -0.91 11.29 -2.58
CA TYR A 35 -0.09 12.45 -2.98
C TYR A 35 1.02 12.94 -2.02
N GLY A 36 2.28 12.70 -2.41
CA GLY A 36 3.46 13.34 -1.83
C GLY A 36 4.06 12.64 -0.61
N MET A 37 3.57 11.45 -0.24
CA MET A 37 4.05 10.69 0.91
C MET A 37 5.36 9.95 0.63
N ASN A 38 5.60 9.54 -0.62
CA ASN A 38 6.64 8.58 -1.01
C ASN A 38 8.03 8.78 -0.39
N LEU A 39 8.61 9.98 -0.50
CA LEU A 39 9.96 10.24 0.02
C LEU A 39 10.01 10.12 1.55
N SER A 40 9.01 10.68 2.22
CA SER A 40 8.93 10.67 3.68
C SER A 40 8.63 9.27 4.23
N PHE A 41 7.70 8.53 3.62
CA PHE A 41 7.38 7.17 4.03
C PHE A 41 8.56 6.22 3.85
N ARG A 42 9.29 6.30 2.73
CA ARG A 42 10.52 5.51 2.54
C ARG A 42 11.59 5.85 3.56
N ARG A 43 11.76 7.13 3.90
CA ARG A 43 12.69 7.58 4.96
C ARG A 43 12.30 7.00 6.31
N GLU A 44 11.03 7.08 6.69
CA GLU A 44 10.55 6.57 7.98
C GLU A 44 10.63 5.04 8.05
N MET A 45 10.21 4.34 7.00
CA MET A 45 10.33 2.88 6.95
C MET A 45 11.79 2.40 6.96
N LYS A 46 12.74 3.23 6.53
CA LYS A 46 14.18 2.97 6.72
C LYS A 46 14.65 3.09 8.16
N LYS A 47 13.97 3.87 9.01
CA LYS A 47 14.22 3.86 10.44
C LYS A 47 13.65 2.59 11.10
N VAL A 48 12.48 2.13 10.62
CA VAL A 48 11.81 0.89 11.10
C VAL A 48 12.60 -0.36 10.69
N PHE A 49 13.05 -0.42 9.43
CA PHE A 49 13.85 -1.51 8.88
C PHE A 49 15.08 -0.96 8.12
N PRO A 50 16.17 -0.61 8.83
CA PRO A 50 17.40 -0.11 8.20
C PRO A 50 17.97 -1.05 7.14
N GLU A 51 17.78 -2.35 7.33
CA GLU A 51 18.29 -3.44 6.52
C GLU A 51 17.45 -3.74 5.25
N LEU A 52 16.21 -3.26 5.18
CA LEU A 52 15.29 -3.59 4.08
C LEU A 52 15.06 -2.42 3.13
N ASN A 53 14.82 -2.73 1.86
CA ASN A 53 14.38 -1.76 0.87
C ASN A 53 13.05 -2.21 0.28
N PHE A 54 12.18 -1.25 -0.06
CA PHE A 54 11.00 -1.54 -0.85
C PHE A 54 11.40 -2.04 -2.24
N VAL A 55 10.78 -3.14 -2.66
CA VAL A 55 10.92 -3.71 -3.99
C VAL A 55 9.58 -3.64 -4.71
N GLU A 56 9.58 -3.44 -6.02
CA GLU A 56 8.35 -3.50 -6.80
C GLU A 56 7.89 -4.96 -6.87
N LEU A 57 6.63 -5.22 -6.50
CA LEU A 57 6.09 -6.58 -6.55
C LEU A 57 5.71 -6.92 -7.99
N PRO A 58 6.11 -8.09 -8.51
CA PRO A 58 5.70 -8.53 -9.83
C PRO A 58 4.18 -8.73 -9.86
N PHE A 59 3.53 -8.48 -11.01
CA PHE A 59 2.08 -8.66 -11.13
C PHE A 59 1.63 -10.11 -10.95
N SER A 60 2.53 -11.08 -11.01
CA SER A 60 2.26 -12.48 -10.66
C SER A 60 2.18 -12.75 -9.15
N HIS A 61 2.49 -11.75 -8.31
CA HIS A 61 2.43 -11.91 -6.85
C HIS A 61 1.00 -12.19 -6.39
N LEU A 62 0.83 -13.08 -5.40
CA LEU A 62 -0.48 -13.55 -4.90
C LEU A 62 -1.40 -12.40 -4.46
N ILE A 63 -0.84 -11.29 -3.98
CA ILE A 63 -1.62 -10.12 -3.56
C ILE A 63 -2.50 -9.54 -4.67
N TYR A 64 -2.17 -9.77 -5.95
CA TYR A 64 -2.96 -9.31 -7.10
C TYR A 64 -4.02 -10.34 -7.56
N HIS A 65 -4.01 -11.57 -7.00
CA HIS A 65 -4.75 -12.72 -7.54
C HIS A 65 -5.45 -13.59 -6.50
N ILE A 66 -5.43 -13.21 -5.22
CA ILE A 66 -5.93 -14.06 -4.12
C ILE A 66 -7.46 -14.31 -4.20
N HIS A 67 -8.24 -13.35 -4.68
CA HIS A 67 -9.68 -13.50 -4.87
C HIS A 67 -10.16 -12.86 -6.18
N TYR A 68 -9.80 -11.61 -6.41
CA TYR A 68 -9.95 -10.94 -7.70
C TYR A 68 -8.63 -10.97 -8.48
N HIS A 69 -8.69 -10.85 -9.81
CA HIS A 69 -7.53 -10.92 -10.68
C HIS A 69 -7.13 -9.55 -11.23
N PHE A 70 -5.89 -9.15 -10.97
CA PHE A 70 -5.29 -7.90 -11.43
C PHE A 70 -4.01 -8.18 -12.22
N ASP A 71 -4.16 -8.69 -13.44
CA ASP A 71 -3.04 -9.10 -14.31
C ASP A 71 -2.09 -7.95 -14.67
N GLN A 72 -2.56 -6.70 -14.55
CA GLN A 72 -1.80 -5.48 -14.82
C GLN A 72 -1.43 -4.71 -13.54
N GLY A 73 -1.54 -5.34 -12.37
CA GLY A 73 -1.23 -4.72 -11.08
C GLY A 73 -2.33 -3.78 -10.58
N LEU A 74 -1.94 -2.74 -9.86
CA LEU A 74 -2.89 -1.80 -9.23
C LEU A 74 -3.77 -1.09 -10.28
N PRO A 75 -5.08 -0.91 -10.02
CA PRO A 75 -5.89 -0.01 -10.81
C PRO A 75 -5.40 1.43 -10.63
N LYS A 76 -5.54 2.29 -11.64
CA LYS A 76 -5.16 3.71 -11.55
C LYS A 76 -6.41 4.53 -11.23
N ILE A 77 -6.55 4.98 -9.99
CA ILE A 77 -7.72 5.77 -9.56
C ILE A 77 -7.53 7.22 -9.97
N HIS A 78 -6.54 7.94 -9.42
CA HIS A 78 -6.24 9.32 -9.80
C HIS A 78 -4.83 9.52 -10.37
N GLU A 79 -4.66 10.63 -11.08
CA GLU A 79 -3.38 11.05 -11.66
C GLU A 79 -2.70 12.10 -10.77
N HIS A 80 -1.47 11.79 -10.34
CA HIS A 80 -0.70 12.61 -9.42
C HIS A 80 0.66 12.98 -10.03
N ASP A 81 1.62 12.04 -9.99
CA ASP A 81 3.02 12.28 -10.38
C ASP A 81 3.33 11.93 -11.85
N GLY A 82 2.32 11.59 -12.65
CA GLY A 82 2.53 11.00 -13.97
C GLY A 82 2.90 9.51 -13.90
N GLY A 83 2.62 8.77 -14.98
CA GLY A 83 3.09 7.39 -15.14
C GLY A 83 2.25 6.33 -14.40
N PRO A 84 2.67 5.04 -14.46
CA PRO A 84 1.84 3.94 -13.99
C PRO A 84 1.79 3.86 -12.46
N PRO A 85 0.70 3.31 -11.89
CA PRO A 85 0.64 2.96 -10.48
C PRO A 85 1.62 1.82 -10.18
N LYS A 86 2.14 1.76 -8.95
CA LYS A 86 3.10 0.73 -8.53
C LYS A 86 2.79 0.19 -7.15
N GLY A 87 2.78 -1.14 -7.02
CA GLY A 87 2.69 -1.81 -5.73
C GLY A 87 4.08 -2.24 -5.27
N TYR A 88 4.56 -1.62 -4.19
CA TYR A 88 5.82 -1.97 -3.56
C TYR A 88 5.60 -2.88 -2.36
N GLY A 89 6.57 -3.75 -2.10
CA GLY A 89 6.59 -4.62 -0.93
C GLY A 89 7.83 -4.40 -0.08
N LEU A 90 7.65 -4.47 1.24
CA LEU A 90 8.74 -4.64 2.19
C LEU A 90 8.74 -6.10 2.68
N ILE A 91 9.83 -6.82 2.41
CA ILE A 91 9.92 -8.26 2.69
C ILE A 91 10.85 -8.49 3.88
N TYR A 92 10.33 -9.02 4.98
CA TYR A 92 11.10 -9.41 6.17
C TYR A 92 11.06 -10.93 6.31
N GLU A 93 12.24 -11.57 6.33
CA GLU A 93 12.39 -13.03 6.46
C GLU A 93 11.52 -13.84 5.47
N GLY A 94 11.35 -13.33 4.25
CA GLY A 94 10.56 -13.98 3.20
C GLY A 94 9.05 -13.68 3.23
N ARG A 95 8.54 -13.00 4.27
CA ARG A 95 7.13 -12.56 4.35
C ARG A 95 6.98 -11.11 3.93
N LEU A 96 5.94 -10.81 3.15
CA LEU A 96 5.53 -9.44 2.86
C LEU A 96 4.91 -8.83 4.13
N VAL A 97 5.57 -7.83 4.72
CA VAL A 97 5.10 -7.18 5.95
C VAL A 97 4.45 -5.83 5.69
N CYS A 98 4.76 -5.20 4.57
CA CYS A 98 4.15 -3.94 4.15
C CYS A 98 3.87 -3.99 2.66
N PHE A 99 2.63 -3.70 2.27
CA PHE A 99 2.29 -3.36 0.89
C PHE A 99 2.09 -1.86 0.78
N TYR A 100 2.76 -1.24 -0.18
CA TYR A 100 2.72 0.19 -0.41
C TYR A 100 2.24 0.48 -1.83
N SER A 101 1.01 0.99 -1.95
CA SER A 101 0.46 1.47 -3.20
C SER A 101 0.94 2.90 -3.47
N PHE A 102 1.58 3.08 -4.62
CA PHE A 102 2.18 4.35 -5.03
C PHE A 102 1.55 4.84 -6.33
N ASN A 103 1.29 6.16 -6.39
CA ASN A 103 0.81 6.85 -7.58
C ASN A 103 -0.47 6.21 -8.16
N THR A 104 -1.41 5.89 -7.29
CA THR A 104 -2.69 5.29 -7.65
C THR A 104 -3.87 5.99 -7.01
N ASP A 105 -3.72 6.38 -5.75
CA ASP A 105 -4.81 6.83 -4.88
C ASP A 105 -5.87 5.75 -4.63
N LEU A 106 -5.42 4.61 -4.09
CA LEU A 106 -6.28 3.44 -3.98
C LEU A 106 -7.41 3.67 -2.96
N SER A 107 -7.14 4.45 -1.91
CA SER A 107 -8.13 4.77 -0.88
C SER A 107 -9.21 5.73 -1.34
N ASP A 108 -8.90 6.73 -2.15
CA ASP A 108 -9.91 7.62 -2.74
C ASP A 108 -10.92 6.83 -3.55
N GLY A 109 -10.45 5.82 -4.28
CA GLY A 109 -11.32 4.91 -5.02
C GLY A 109 -12.24 4.08 -4.11
N CYS A 110 -11.89 3.88 -2.84
CA CYS A 110 -12.72 3.17 -1.87
C CYS A 110 -13.74 4.07 -1.16
N GLU A 111 -13.64 5.40 -1.30
CA GLU A 111 -14.57 6.34 -0.70
C GLU A 111 -15.96 6.28 -1.36
N ASN A 112 -16.92 6.99 -0.75
CA ASN A 112 -18.24 7.14 -1.35
C ASN A 112 -18.11 7.82 -2.72
N GLN A 113 -18.81 7.28 -3.72
CA GLN A 113 -18.74 7.77 -5.11
C GLN A 113 -19.03 9.28 -5.25
N GLU A 114 -19.81 9.85 -4.34
CA GLU A 114 -20.17 11.26 -4.34
C GLU A 114 -19.01 12.22 -4.01
N ILE A 115 -17.92 11.73 -3.39
CA ILE A 115 -16.80 12.57 -2.94
C ILE A 115 -15.94 13.01 -4.12
N HIS A 116 -15.46 12.03 -4.91
CA HIS A 116 -14.54 12.27 -6.03
C HIS A 116 -15.22 12.23 -7.39
N ASN A 117 -16.49 11.78 -7.46
CA ASN A 117 -17.24 11.59 -8.72
C ASN A 117 -16.49 10.70 -9.73
N ASP A 118 -15.73 9.73 -9.23
CA ASP A 118 -15.08 8.73 -10.07
C ASP A 118 -16.09 7.85 -10.80
N PRO A 119 -15.75 7.36 -12.01
CA PRO A 119 -16.53 6.33 -12.68
C PRO A 119 -16.77 5.13 -11.75
N PRO A 120 -17.99 4.54 -11.74
CA PRO A 120 -18.30 3.39 -10.89
C PRO A 120 -17.33 2.23 -11.03
N GLU A 121 -16.74 2.05 -12.21
CA GLU A 121 -15.76 1.00 -12.49
C GLU A 121 -14.45 1.19 -11.71
N LYS A 122 -13.99 2.43 -11.52
CA LYS A 122 -12.79 2.71 -10.71
C LYS A 122 -13.04 2.41 -9.24
N HIS A 123 -14.22 2.78 -8.75
CA HIS A 123 -14.65 2.47 -7.39
C HIS A 123 -14.67 0.96 -7.15
N GLU A 124 -15.29 0.20 -8.06
CA GLU A 124 -15.33 -1.26 -7.97
C GLU A 124 -13.92 -1.88 -8.04
N GLN A 125 -13.04 -1.38 -8.91
CA GLN A 125 -11.66 -1.85 -8.99
C GLN A 125 -10.89 -1.59 -7.69
N ALA A 126 -11.01 -0.41 -7.09
CA ALA A 126 -10.37 -0.06 -5.83
C ALA A 126 -10.82 -0.98 -4.70
N LEU A 127 -12.13 -1.16 -4.54
CA LEU A 127 -12.70 -2.07 -3.55
C LEU A 127 -12.21 -3.51 -3.73
N ARG A 128 -12.20 -4.01 -4.96
CA ARG A 128 -11.71 -5.37 -5.27
C ARG A 128 -10.23 -5.55 -4.94
N MET A 129 -9.39 -4.57 -5.27
CA MET A 129 -7.97 -4.62 -4.95
C MET A 129 -7.74 -4.53 -3.44
N MET A 130 -8.48 -3.68 -2.73
CA MET A 130 -8.42 -3.58 -1.27
C MET A 130 -8.85 -4.89 -0.60
N VAL A 131 -9.89 -5.56 -1.11
CA VAL A 131 -10.29 -6.91 -0.66
C VAL A 131 -9.12 -7.89 -0.81
N ASN A 132 -8.43 -7.90 -1.95
CA ASN A 132 -7.26 -8.75 -2.12
C ASN A 132 -6.15 -8.46 -1.09
N ILE A 133 -5.83 -7.18 -0.86
CA ILE A 133 -4.79 -6.77 0.10
C ILE A 133 -5.16 -7.21 1.52
N VAL A 134 -6.40 -6.97 1.94
CA VAL A 134 -6.89 -7.36 3.26
C VAL A 134 -6.92 -8.88 3.41
N LEU A 135 -7.39 -9.62 2.40
CA LEU A 135 -7.35 -11.08 2.43
C LEU A 135 -5.91 -11.57 2.58
N TYR A 136 -4.97 -11.04 1.80
CA TYR A 136 -3.56 -11.41 1.88
C TYR A 136 -3.01 -11.19 3.28
N ALA A 137 -3.33 -10.05 3.90
CA ALA A 137 -2.91 -9.68 5.25
C ALA A 137 -3.52 -10.55 6.36
N LEU A 138 -4.66 -11.21 6.11
CA LEU A 138 -5.34 -12.07 7.08
C LEU A 138 -4.89 -13.53 7.01
N ILE A 139 -4.33 -13.98 5.88
CA ILE A 139 -4.00 -15.39 5.66
C ILE A 139 -2.49 -15.70 5.70
N ASN A 140 -1.62 -14.68 5.80
CA ASN A 140 -0.15 -14.81 5.86
C ASN A 140 0.45 -14.08 7.05
#